data_AF-A0A7K1SNA7-F1
#
_entry.id   AF-A0A7K1SNA7-F1
#
_cell.length_a   1.000
_cell.length_b   1.000
_cell.length_c   1.000
_cell.angle_alpha   90.00
_cell.angle_beta   90.00
_cell.angle_gamma   90.00
#
_symmetry.space_group_name_H-M   'P 1'
#
loop_
_entity.id
_entity.type
_entity.pdbx_description
1 polymer ?
#
loop_
_entity_poly.entity_id
_entity_poly.type
_entity_poly.pdbx_seq_one_letter_code
_entity_poly.pdbx_strand_id
1 'polypeptide(L)'
;MNTLQSNATLLNPEVLLRLLLYKDSSQQSTTQLAPDCWIDFDTAFGPQFQVGTQHKVSVLNADRKSSPYSVVVAKSPILGQIPHPEQEQVMVPTATLYLLPI
;
A
#
# COMPACT_ATOMS: atom_id res chain seq x y z
N MET A 1 -25.99 34.92 7.72
CA MET A 1 -26.09 33.57 8.31
C MET A 1 -26.93 32.72 7.38
N ASN A 2 -26.31 31.78 6.67
CA ASN A 2 -26.99 30.66 6.01
C ASN A 2 -26.11 29.43 6.21
N THR A 3 -26.48 28.69 7.24
CA THR A 3 -25.83 27.52 7.81
C THR A 3 -26.25 26.24 7.09
N LEU A 4 -25.30 25.30 6.97
CA LEU A 4 -25.56 23.85 6.89
C LEU A 4 -26.03 23.28 5.53
N GLN A 5 -25.32 23.58 4.45
CA GLN A 5 -25.01 22.53 3.46
C GLN A 5 -23.63 21.97 3.81
N SER A 6 -23.57 21.31 4.96
CA SER A 6 -22.42 20.46 5.28
C SER A 6 -22.47 19.31 4.30
N ASN A 7 -21.64 19.41 3.25
CA ASN A 7 -21.34 18.33 2.35
C ASN A 7 -20.85 17.15 3.20
N ALA A 8 -21.77 16.26 3.57
CA ALA A 8 -21.46 14.96 4.15
C ALA A 8 -20.87 14.08 3.05
N THR A 9 -19.72 14.49 2.51
CA THR A 9 -18.81 13.54 1.90
C THR A 9 -18.33 12.70 3.07
N LEU A 10 -18.80 11.46 3.17
CA LEU A 10 -18.11 10.45 3.95
C LEU A 10 -16.71 10.39 3.36
N LEU A 11 -15.77 11.09 4.00
CA LEU A 11 -14.36 10.91 3.74
C LEU A 11 -14.08 9.48 4.18
N ASN A 12 -13.97 8.57 3.21
CA ASN A 12 -13.50 7.23 3.52
C ASN A 12 -12.16 7.38 4.24
N PRO A 13 -11.93 6.66 5.35
CA PRO A 13 -10.67 6.73 6.03
C PRO A 13 -9.56 6.30 5.04
N GLU A 14 -8.57 7.17 4.84
CA GLU A 14 -7.40 6.87 4.02
C GLU A 14 -6.27 6.29 4.88
N VAL A 15 -5.45 5.43 4.27
CA VAL A 15 -4.23 4.88 4.86
C VAL A 15 -3.08 5.04 3.89
N LEU A 16 -1.85 5.14 4.43
CA LEU A 16 -0.65 5.00 3.62
C LEU A 16 -0.40 3.53 3.32
N LEU A 17 -0.50 3.14 2.05
CA LEU A 17 -0.15 1.81 1.57
C LEU A 17 1.36 1.73 1.37
N ARG A 18 1.98 0.77 2.05
CA ARG A 18 3.39 0.41 1.87
C ARG A 18 3.51 -0.94 1.21
N LEU A 19 4.16 -0.98 0.05
CA LEU A 19 4.36 -2.20 -0.74
C LEU A 19 5.77 -2.77 -0.50
N LEU A 20 5.85 -3.90 0.18
CA LEU A 20 7.11 -4.62 0.44
C LEU A 20 7.18 -5.90 -0.39
N LEU A 21 8.23 -6.03 -1.20
CA LEU A 21 8.52 -7.21 -2.00
C LEU A 21 9.56 -8.07 -1.27
N TYR A 22 9.24 -9.35 -1.02
CA TYR A 22 10.21 -10.33 -0.57
C TYR A 22 11.26 -10.58 -1.66
N LYS A 23 12.54 -10.64 -1.27
CA LYS A 23 13.62 -10.87 -2.24
C LYS A 23 13.64 -12.29 -2.80
N ASP A 24 13.12 -13.25 -2.03
CA ASP A 24 13.08 -14.66 -2.37
C ASP A 24 11.98 -15.38 -1.54
N SER A 25 11.82 -16.68 -1.78
CA SER A 25 10.83 -17.53 -1.11
C SER A 25 11.09 -17.81 0.37
N SER A 26 12.27 -17.45 0.91
CA SER A 26 12.55 -17.61 2.35
C SER A 26 11.78 -16.62 3.21
N GLN A 27 11.26 -15.53 2.62
CA GLN A 27 10.51 -14.48 3.29
C GLN A 27 11.27 -13.79 4.44
N GLN A 28 12.60 -13.86 4.45
CA GLN A 28 13.44 -13.27 5.50
C GLN A 28 13.81 -11.81 5.24
N SER A 29 13.82 -11.38 3.97
CA SER A 29 14.21 -10.02 3.60
C SER A 29 13.25 -9.41 2.59
N THR A 30 12.99 -8.11 2.75
CA THR A 30 12.11 -7.34 1.87
C THR A 30 12.82 -6.13 1.30
N THR A 31 12.29 -5.61 0.19
CA THR A 31 12.60 -4.30 -0.35
C THR A 31 11.29 -3.54 -0.57
N GLN A 32 11.33 -2.22 -0.41
CA GLN A 32 10.18 -1.40 -0.78
C GLN A 32 10.08 -1.36 -2.31
N LEU A 33 8.89 -1.69 -2.83
CA LEU A 33 8.64 -1.81 -4.26
C LEU A 33 8.40 -0.44 -4.92
N ALA A 34 7.72 0.44 -4.21
CA ALA A 34 7.35 1.78 -4.65
C ALA A 34 7.23 2.70 -3.43
N PRO A 35 7.31 4.04 -3.60
CA PRO A 35 6.99 4.99 -2.54
C PRO A 35 5.61 4.72 -1.93
N ASP A 36 5.46 5.04 -0.65
CA ASP A 36 4.16 4.91 0.02
C ASP A 36 3.11 5.78 -0.68
N CYS A 37 1.88 5.30 -0.80
CA CYS A 37 0.79 6.04 -1.45
C CYS A 37 -0.49 6.04 -0.61
N TRP A 38 -1.29 7.08 -0.73
CA TRP A 38 -2.60 7.15 -0.08
C TRP A 38 -3.61 6.27 -0.82
N ILE A 39 -4.41 5.53 -0.05
CA ILE A 39 -5.48 4.70 -0.58
C ILE A 39 -6.63 4.61 0.44
N ASP A 40 -7.84 4.36 -0.03
CA ASP A 40 -8.97 4.04 0.85
C ASP A 40 -8.70 2.79 1.70
N PHE A 41 -9.06 2.85 2.98
CA PHE A 41 -8.92 1.74 3.93
C PHE A 41 -9.58 0.45 3.42
N ASP A 42 -10.80 0.54 2.88
CA ASP A 42 -11.55 -0.61 2.38
C ASP A 42 -10.86 -1.27 1.19
N THR A 43 -10.15 -0.50 0.36
CA THR A 43 -9.34 -1.06 -0.73
C THR A 43 -8.10 -1.73 -0.17
N ALA A 44 -7.41 -1.08 0.79
CA ALA A 44 -6.19 -1.61 1.40
C ALA A 44 -6.39 -2.95 2.12
N PHE A 45 -7.53 -3.14 2.78
CA PHE A 45 -7.88 -4.36 3.53
C PHE A 45 -8.96 -5.21 2.86
N GLY A 46 -9.35 -4.84 1.63
CA GLY A 46 -10.41 -5.49 0.89
C GLY A 46 -9.98 -6.70 0.06
N PRO A 47 -10.89 -7.26 -0.75
CA PRO A 47 -10.65 -8.44 -1.58
C PRO A 47 -9.46 -8.30 -2.52
N GLN A 48 -9.14 -7.09 -2.96
CA GLN A 48 -8.05 -6.81 -3.90
C GLN A 48 -6.67 -7.22 -3.36
N PHE A 49 -6.46 -7.11 -2.04
CA PHE A 49 -5.19 -7.43 -1.39
C PHE A 49 -5.29 -8.63 -0.45
N GLN A 50 -6.19 -9.55 -0.73
CA GLN A 50 -6.24 -10.84 -0.02
C GLN A 50 -5.04 -11.72 -0.40
N VAL A 51 -4.65 -12.58 0.53
CA VAL A 51 -3.58 -13.57 0.33
C VAL A 51 -3.84 -14.41 -0.92
N GLY A 52 -2.81 -14.60 -1.74
CA GLY A 52 -2.91 -15.37 -2.98
C GLY A 52 -3.40 -14.58 -4.19
N THR A 53 -3.85 -13.33 -4.03
CA THR A 53 -4.18 -12.48 -5.18
C THR A 53 -2.93 -12.10 -5.96
N GLN A 54 -3.02 -12.20 -7.30
CA GLN A 54 -1.92 -11.89 -8.21
C GLN A 54 -2.06 -10.48 -8.76
N HIS A 55 -0.95 -9.75 -8.79
CA HIS A 55 -0.85 -8.39 -9.31
C HIS A 55 0.29 -8.28 -10.30
N LYS A 56 0.16 -7.40 -11.28
CA LYS A 56 1.25 -7.03 -12.18
C LYS A 56 1.83 -5.71 -11.71
N VAL A 57 3.13 -5.70 -11.49
CA VAL A 57 3.88 -4.51 -11.07
C VAL A 57 4.96 -4.22 -12.09
N SER A 58 5.24 -2.94 -12.28
CA SER A 58 6.28 -2.47 -13.19
C SER A 58 7.43 -1.95 -12.35
N VAL A 59 8.51 -2.72 -12.26
CA VAL A 59 9.74 -2.26 -11.61
C VAL A 59 10.61 -1.57 -12.65
N LEU A 60 11.09 -0.37 -12.34
CA LEU A 60 12.06 0.31 -13.18
C LEU A 60 13.42 -0.32 -12.94
N ASN A 61 13.93 -1.08 -13.91
CA ASN A 61 15.26 -1.69 -13.82
C ASN A 61 16.36 -0.63 -13.98
N ALA A 62 17.61 -1.01 -13.66
CA ALA A 62 18.77 -0.12 -13.77
C ALA A 62 18.99 0.45 -15.18
N ASP A 63 18.50 -0.23 -16.22
CA ASP A 63 18.50 0.21 -17.61
C ASP A 63 17.32 1.14 -17.97
N ARG A 64 16.56 1.59 -16.97
CA ARG A 64 15.33 2.40 -17.08
C ARG A 64 14.23 1.75 -17.91
N LYS A 65 14.30 0.43 -18.16
CA LYS A 65 13.22 -0.30 -18.80
C LYS A 65 12.26 -0.81 -17.74
N SER A 66 10.97 -0.55 -17.95
CA SER A 66 9.92 -1.16 -17.16
C SER A 66 9.71 -2.58 -17.65
N SER A 67 10.02 -3.56 -16.81
CA SER A 67 9.66 -4.96 -17.09
C SER A 67 8.46 -5.31 -16.23
N PRO A 68 7.31 -5.69 -16.81
CA PRO A 68 6.18 -6.14 -16.03
C PRO A 68 6.57 -7.43 -15.33
N TYR A 69 6.40 -7.44 -14.01
CA TYR A 69 6.72 -8.54 -13.15
C TYR A 69 5.48 -8.94 -12.35
N SER A 70 5.22 -10.24 -12.20
CA SER A 70 4.04 -10.73 -11.50
C SER A 70 4.39 -10.96 -10.04
N VAL A 71 3.50 -10.53 -9.15
CA VAL A 71 3.64 -10.73 -7.71
C VAL A 71 2.37 -11.30 -7.15
N VAL A 72 2.48 -12.01 -6.04
CA VAL A 72 1.35 -12.52 -5.27
C VAL A 72 1.36 -11.92 -3.87
N VAL A 73 0.19 -11.61 -3.32
CA VAL A 73 0.08 -11.20 -1.92
C VAL A 73 0.43 -12.38 -1.02
N ALA A 74 1.52 -12.24 -0.26
CA ALA A 74 2.08 -13.31 0.56
C ALA A 74 1.35 -13.49 1.90
N LYS A 75 0.78 -12.42 2.46
CA LYS A 75 0.03 -12.41 3.71
C LYS A 75 -0.93 -11.23 3.77
N SER A 76 -1.91 -11.32 4.67
CA SER A 76 -2.89 -10.24 4.88
C SER A 76 -2.19 -8.92 5.20
N PRO A 77 -2.70 -7.78 4.69
CA PRO A 77 -2.14 -6.47 4.99
C PRO A 77 -2.05 -6.23 6.50
N ILE A 78 -0.93 -5.67 6.95
CA ILE A 78 -0.71 -5.37 8.37
C ILE A 78 -0.99 -3.89 8.62
N LEU A 79 -1.92 -3.62 9.52
CA LEU A 79 -2.21 -2.26 9.99
C LEU A 79 -1.12 -1.80 10.96
N GLY A 80 -0.63 -0.58 10.75
CA GLY A 80 0.35 0.08 11.60
C GLY A 80 0.17 1.59 11.58
N GLN A 81 1.18 2.32 12.04
CA GLN A 81 1.21 3.78 12.02
C GLN A 81 2.61 4.28 11.69
N ILE A 82 2.71 5.39 10.95
CA ILE A 82 3.96 6.11 10.67
C ILE A 82 3.75 7.61 10.86
N PRO A 83 4.82 8.40 11.05
CA PRO A 83 4.72 9.86 10.98
C PRO A 83 4.17 10.31 9.63
N HIS A 84 3.28 11.30 9.64
CA HIS A 84 2.74 11.91 8.43
C HIS A 84 3.89 12.50 7.60
N PRO A 85 3.97 12.23 6.28
CA PRO A 85 5.11 12.64 5.46
C PRO A 85 5.31 14.16 5.39
N GLU A 86 4.21 14.92 5.51
CA GLU A 86 4.21 16.39 5.40
C GLU A 86 3.87 17.13 6.70
N GLN A 87 3.47 16.42 7.77
CA GLN A 87 2.98 17.06 9.01
C GLN A 87 3.77 16.49 10.19
N GLU A 88 4.68 17.30 10.71
CA GLU A 88 5.45 16.92 11.88
C GLU A 88 4.52 16.60 13.05
N GLN A 89 4.85 15.55 13.81
CA GLN A 89 4.13 15.09 15.02
C GLN A 89 2.73 14.49 14.79
N VAL A 90 2.25 14.42 13.55
CA VAL A 90 1.01 13.69 13.23
C VAL A 90 1.35 12.25 12.89
N MET A 91 0.64 11.29 13.48
CA MET A 91 0.73 9.87 13.13
C MET A 91 -0.42 9.51 12.21
N VAL A 92 -0.14 8.73 11.16
CA VAL A 92 -1.13 8.29 10.17
C VAL A 92 -1.17 6.78 10.07
N PRO A 93 -2.36 6.19 9.85
CA PRO A 93 -2.49 4.76 9.66
C PRO A 93 -1.75 4.30 8.40
N THR A 94 -1.13 3.12 8.48
CA THR A 94 -0.39 2.51 7.37
C THR A 94 -0.90 1.09 7.15
N ALA A 95 -1.11 0.70 5.90
CA ALA A 95 -1.34 -0.68 5.51
C ALA A 95 -0.08 -1.22 4.84
N THR A 96 0.58 -2.20 5.47
CA THR A 96 1.78 -2.83 4.89
C THR A 96 1.39 -4.10 4.16
N LEU A 97 1.54 -4.08 2.83
CA LEU A 97 1.31 -5.21 1.96
C LEU A 97 2.63 -5.92 1.66
N TYR A 98 2.65 -7.24 1.85
CA TYR A 98 3.81 -8.06 1.54
C TYR A 98 3.54 -8.89 0.30
N LEU A 99 4.46 -8.78 -0.66
CA LEU A 99 4.36 -9.35 -1.99
C LEU A 99 5.49 -10.35 -2.17
N LEU A 100 5.19 -11.48 -2.83
CA LEU A 100 6.18 -12.47 -3.23
C LEU A 100 6.31 -12.46 -4.76
N PRO A 101 7.55 -12.48 -5.29
CA PRO A 101 7.78 -12.64 -6.71
C PRO A 101 7.38 -14.03 -7.22
N ILE A 102 6.68 -14.09 -8.37
CA ILE A 102 6.32 -15.35 -9.07
C ILE A 102 6.83 -15.42 -10.51
#